data_AF-A0A924SP27-F1
#
_entry.id   AF-A0A924SP27-F1
#
_cell.length_a   1.000
_cell.length_b   1.000
_cell.length_c   1.000
_cell.angle_alpha   90.00
_cell.angle_beta   90.00
_cell.angle_gamma   90.00
#
_symmetry.space_group_name_H-M   'P 1'
#
loop_
_entity.id
_entity.type
_entity.pdbx_description
1 polymer ?
#
loop_
_entity_poly.entity_id
_entity_poly.type
_entity_poly.pdbx_seq_one_letter_code
_entity_poly.pdbx_strand_id
1 'polypeptide(L)'
;MQEVKLELNEKGHGKFYIKDGGQQIGEMVAFVAETELTVYHTEVSPEREGEGLSKLLLGAMVAHARKNNLQVIPLCSFVQVQFKRHPEEYADVWKK
;
A
#
# COMPACT_ATOMS: atom_id res chain seq x y z
N MET A 1 0.83 18.45 6.23
CA MET A 1 0.54 17.72 4.97
C MET A 1 0.90 16.28 5.24
N GLN A 2 -0.09 15.37 5.19
CA GLN A 2 0.14 13.94 5.37
C GLN A 2 0.72 13.40 4.06
N GLU A 3 1.98 12.94 4.10
CA GLU A 3 2.65 12.41 2.91
C GLU A 3 2.97 10.93 3.13
N VAL A 4 2.62 10.10 2.13
CA VAL A 4 3.02 8.70 2.10
C VAL A 4 4.45 8.62 1.60
N LYS A 5 5.33 8.01 2.38
CA LYS A 5 6.72 7.74 2.00
C LYS A 5 6.90 6.26 1.75
N LEU A 6 7.69 5.93 0.74
CA LEU A 6 8.11 4.57 0.42
C LEU A 6 9.55 4.38 0.87
N GLU A 7 9.79 3.39 1.71
CA GLU A 7 11.12 2.94 2.13
C GLU A 7 11.28 1.50 1.68
N LEU A 8 12.30 1.23 0.84
CA LEU A 8 12.65 -0.09 0.34
C LEU A 8 14.13 -0.35 0.62
N ASN A 9 14.48 -1.59 0.93
CA ASN A 9 15.86 -2.05 1.01
C ASN A 9 16.37 -2.55 -0.35
N GLU A 10 17.66 -2.89 -0.43
CA GLU A 10 18.31 -3.41 -1.65
C GLU A 10 17.67 -4.69 -2.22
N LYS A 11 16.92 -5.42 -1.39
CA LYS A 11 16.21 -6.63 -1.79
C LYS A 11 14.76 -6.37 -2.21
N GLY A 12 14.29 -5.11 -2.18
CA GLY A 12 12.92 -4.74 -2.51
C GLY A 12 11.92 -4.93 -1.37
N HIS A 13 12.34 -5.36 -0.18
CA HIS A 13 11.46 -5.39 1.00
C HIS A 13 11.38 -4.00 1.61
N GLY A 14 10.18 -3.62 2.05
CA GLY A 14 10.02 -2.35 2.74
C GLY A 14 8.59 -2.04 3.10
N LYS A 15 8.29 -0.75 3.19
CA LYS A 15 6.97 -0.28 3.59
C LYS A 15 6.64 1.09 3.06
N PHE A 16 5.35 1.29 2.79
CA PHE A 16 4.75 2.61 2.67
C PHE A 16 4.36 3.07 4.07
N TYR A 17 4.66 4.29 4.47
CA TYR A 17 4.28 4.80 5.78
C TYR A 17 3.85 6.26 5.72
N ILE A 18 3.00 6.65 6.67
CA ILE A 18 2.54 8.03 6.85
C ILE A 18 3.06 8.54 8.19
N LYS A 19 3.65 9.73 8.19
CA LYS A 19 4.03 10.45 9.41
C LYS A 19 3.22 11.71 9.59
N ASP A 20 2.80 11.96 10.81
CA ASP A 20 2.13 13.19 11.25
C ASP A 20 2.78 13.67 12.54
N GLY A 21 3.26 14.91 12.58
CA GLY A 21 3.96 15.45 13.75
C GLY A 21 5.24 14.69 14.18
N GLY A 22 5.83 13.88 13.29
CA GLY A 22 6.98 13.02 13.60
C GLY A 22 6.62 11.59 14.06
N GLN A 23 5.34 11.32 14.34
CA GLN A 23 4.85 10.00 14.70
C GLN A 23 4.39 9.24 13.44
N GLN A 24 4.73 7.95 13.35
CA GLN A 24 4.19 7.08 12.30
C GLN A 24 2.74 6.74 12.66
N ILE A 25 1.80 7.17 11.82
CA ILE A 25 0.35 6.97 12.03
C ILE A 25 -0.25 5.91 11.11
N GLY A 26 0.55 5.35 10.21
CA GLY A 26 0.17 4.17 9.43
C GLY A 26 1.33 3.61 8.63
N GLU A 27 1.26 2.31 8.36
CA GLU A 27 2.21 1.60 7.55
C GLU A 27 1.56 0.49 6.70
N MET A 28 2.19 0.19 5.58
CA MET A 28 1.85 -0.89 4.67
C MET A 28 3.14 -1.60 4.28
N VAL A 29 3.33 -2.80 4.82
CA VAL A 29 4.49 -3.65 4.57
C VAL A 29 4.34 -4.32 3.20
N ALA A 30 5.32 -4.10 2.34
CA ALA A 30 5.30 -4.57 0.97
C ALA A 30 6.67 -5.10 0.51
N PHE A 31 6.64 -5.91 -0.54
CA PHE A 31 7.81 -6.35 -1.28
C PHE A 31 7.64 -5.98 -2.73
N VAL A 32 8.61 -5.27 -3.28
CA VAL A 32 8.66 -4.83 -4.66
C VAL A 32 9.73 -5.64 -5.39
N ALA A 33 9.28 -6.45 -6.34
CA ALA A 33 10.12 -7.15 -7.31
C ALA A 33 10.15 -6.40 -8.64
N GLU A 34 10.81 -6.97 -9.66
CA GLU A 34 10.92 -6.36 -10.99
C GLU A 34 9.56 -6.15 -11.68
N THR A 35 8.61 -7.06 -11.46
CA THR A 35 7.29 -7.02 -12.13
C THR A 35 6.11 -7.13 -11.16
N GLU A 36 6.38 -7.24 -9.85
CA GLU A 36 5.37 -7.56 -8.85
C GLU A 36 5.51 -6.70 -7.60
N LEU A 37 4.38 -6.42 -6.96
CA LEU A 37 4.29 -5.75 -5.66
C LEU A 37 3.42 -6.58 -4.72
N THR A 38 4.03 -7.25 -3.76
CA THR A 38 3.32 -8.04 -2.76
C THR A 38 3.03 -7.20 -1.53
N VAL A 39 1.77 -7.13 -1.10
CA VAL A 39 1.39 -6.43 0.15
C VAL A 39 1.09 -7.45 1.23
N TYR A 40 1.90 -7.47 2.29
CA TYR A 40 1.77 -8.41 3.41
C TYR A 40 0.83 -7.92 4.48
N HIS A 41 0.95 -6.66 4.86
CA HIS A 41 0.23 -6.11 6.01
C HIS A 41 -0.03 -4.62 5.83
N THR A 42 -1.13 -4.13 6.41
CA THR A 42 -1.47 -2.71 6.43
C THR A 42 -2.10 -2.41 7.78
N GLU A 43 -1.52 -1.46 8.50
CA GLU A 43 -1.96 -1.06 9.82
C GLU A 43 -1.93 0.46 9.93
N VAL A 44 -2.87 1.00 10.71
CA VAL A 44 -2.95 2.43 11.01
C VAL A 44 -3.08 2.60 12.52
N SER A 45 -2.63 3.74 13.02
CA SER A 45 -2.74 4.05 14.45
C SER A 45 -4.22 4.07 14.85
N PRO A 46 -4.60 3.38 15.95
CA PRO A 46 -5.98 3.30 16.41
C PRO A 46 -6.56 4.68 16.72
N GLU A 47 -5.72 5.62 17.17
CA GLU A 47 -6.11 7.00 17.46
C GLU A 47 -6.49 7.80 16.21
N ARG A 48 -6.11 7.31 15.03
CA ARG A 48 -6.34 7.93 13.71
C ARG A 48 -7.15 7.01 12.79
N GLU A 49 -7.78 5.96 13.35
CA GLU A 49 -8.72 5.14 12.61
C GLU A 49 -9.93 5.98 12.17
N GLY A 50 -10.48 5.67 11.00
CA GLY A 50 -11.57 6.46 10.40
C GLY A 50 -11.13 7.69 9.61
N GLU A 51 -9.88 8.13 9.69
CA GLU A 51 -9.35 9.25 8.88
C GLU A 51 -8.99 8.85 7.43
N GLY A 52 -9.17 7.59 7.06
CA GLY A 52 -8.90 7.10 5.70
C GLY A 52 -7.42 6.89 5.40
N LEU A 53 -6.54 6.82 6.40
CA LEU A 53 -5.10 6.60 6.24
C LEU A 53 -4.77 5.32 5.46
N SER A 54 -5.49 4.22 5.71
CA SER A 54 -5.30 2.96 4.97
C SER A 54 -5.62 3.12 3.48
N LYS A 55 -6.58 3.98 3.13
CA LYS A 55 -6.92 4.30 1.73
C LYS A 55 -5.85 5.19 1.09
N LEU A 56 -5.25 6.11 1.85
CA LEU A 56 -4.11 6.90 1.38
C LEU A 56 -2.91 6.01 1.06
N LEU A 57 -2.57 5.07 1.96
CA LEU A 57 -1.52 4.06 1.73
C LEU A 57 -1.83 3.21 0.48
N LEU A 58 -3.07 2.73 0.37
CA LEU A 58 -3.52 1.95 -0.79
C LEU A 58 -3.38 2.74 -2.10
N GLY A 59 -3.85 3.99 -2.14
CA GLY A 59 -3.75 4.83 -3.32
C GLY A 59 -2.31 5.09 -3.74
N ALA A 60 -1.43 5.36 -2.78
CA ALA A 60 0.00 5.54 -3.04
C ALA A 60 0.66 4.26 -3.57
N MET A 61 0.34 3.10 -3.00
CA MET A 61 0.84 1.79 -3.44
C MET A 61 0.36 1.49 -4.87
N VAL A 62 -0.92 1.70 -5.18
CA VAL A 62 -1.48 1.47 -6.52
C VAL A 62 -0.86 2.43 -7.54
N ALA A 63 -0.68 3.71 -7.19
CA ALA A 63 0.00 4.67 -8.04
C ALA A 63 1.46 4.26 -8.31
N HIS A 64 2.16 3.75 -7.31
CA HIS A 64 3.51 3.22 -7.46
C HIS A 64 3.53 1.99 -8.38
N ALA A 65 2.58 1.07 -8.22
CA ALA A 65 2.45 -0.12 -9.07
C ALA A 65 2.21 0.28 -10.53
N ARG A 66 1.26 1.18 -10.79
CA ARG A 66 0.97 1.71 -12.14
C ARG A 66 2.18 2.38 -12.78
N LYS A 67 2.85 3.27 -12.04
CA LYS A 67 4.00 4.03 -12.55
C LYS A 67 5.15 3.11 -12.96
N ASN A 68 5.33 1.99 -12.26
CA ASN A 68 6.42 1.06 -12.50
C ASN A 68 5.98 -0.19 -13.27
N ASN A 69 4.75 -0.24 -13.80
CA ASN A 69 4.18 -1.40 -14.49
C ASN A 69 4.24 -2.71 -13.66
N LEU A 70 4.01 -2.60 -12.36
CA LEU A 70 4.01 -3.73 -11.43
C LEU A 70 2.60 -4.30 -11.26
N GLN A 71 2.52 -5.61 -11.09
CA GLN A 71 1.30 -6.29 -10.68
C GLN A 71 1.25 -6.52 -9.17
N VAL A 72 0.17 -6.12 -8.53
CA VAL A 72 -0.07 -6.19 -7.09
C VAL A 72 -0.60 -7.57 -6.69
N ILE A 73 0.05 -8.18 -5.71
CA ILE A 73 -0.39 -9.40 -5.02
C ILE A 73 -0.89 -9.01 -3.62
N PRO A 74 -2.22 -8.98 -3.39
CA PRO A 74 -2.80 -8.52 -2.14
C PRO A 74 -2.92 -9.65 -1.10
N LEU A 75 -1.84 -9.95 -0.36
CA LEU A 75 -1.89 -10.94 0.74
C LEU A 75 -2.55 -10.37 2.01
N CYS A 76 -2.49 -9.06 2.20
CA CYS A 76 -3.23 -8.38 3.27
C CYS A 76 -4.74 -8.43 3.01
N SER A 77 -5.52 -8.92 3.98
CA SER A 77 -6.99 -9.02 3.90
C SER A 77 -7.65 -7.69 3.56
N PHE A 78 -7.16 -6.57 4.10
CA PHE A 78 -7.69 -5.24 3.78
C PHE A 78 -7.57 -4.93 2.28
N VAL A 79 -6.36 -5.07 1.71
CA VAL A 79 -6.11 -4.80 0.29
C VAL A 79 -6.92 -5.74 -0.58
N GLN A 80 -6.98 -7.03 -0.22
CA GLN A 80 -7.75 -8.02 -0.96
C GLN A 80 -9.25 -7.66 -1.00
N VAL A 81 -9.81 -7.18 0.12
CA VAL A 81 -11.21 -6.73 0.17
C VAL A 81 -11.42 -5.49 -0.69
N GLN A 82 -10.50 -4.52 -0.68
CA GLN A 82 -10.60 -3.33 -1.55
C GLN A 82 -10.56 -3.71 -3.03
N PHE A 83 -9.64 -4.60 -3.41
CA PHE A 83 -9.51 -5.09 -4.78
C PHE A 83 -10.76 -5.83 -5.25
N LYS A 84 -11.37 -6.65 -4.38
CA LYS A 84 -12.63 -7.35 -4.66
C LYS A 84 -13.84 -6.41 -4.72
N ARG A 85 -13.85 -5.32 -3.95
CA ARG A 85 -14.95 -4.34 -3.94
C ARG A 85 -14.93 -3.40 -5.15
N HIS A 86 -13.74 -3.08 -5.66
CA HIS A 86 -13.56 -2.20 -6.81
C HIS A 86 -12.72 -2.88 -7.89
N PRO A 87 -13.18 -4.03 -8.45
CA PRO A 87 -12.38 -4.83 -9.37
C PRO A 87 -12.05 -4.08 -10.66
N GLU A 88 -12.94 -3.20 -11.13
CA GLU A 88 -12.72 -2.34 -12.31
C GLU A 88 -11.63 -1.30 -12.08
N GLU A 89 -11.53 -0.75 -10.86
CA GLU A 89 -10.53 0.26 -10.52
C GLU A 89 -9.13 -0.33 -10.43
N TYR A 90 -9.00 -1.60 -10.04
CA TYR A 90 -7.69 -2.25 -9.83
C TYR A 90 -7.34 -3.30 -10.89
N ALA A 91 -8.18 -3.48 -11.92
CA ALA A 91 -8.00 -4.53 -12.92
C ALA A 91 -6.65 -4.48 -13.64
N ASP A 92 -6.08 -3.27 -13.81
CA ASP A 92 -4.81 -3.04 -14.50
C ASP A 92 -3.60 -3.49 -13.68
N VAL A 93 -3.67 -3.35 -12.35
CA VAL A 93 -2.59 -3.72 -11.44
C VAL A 93 -2.82 -5.05 -10.73
N TRP A 94 -4.02 -5.63 -10.75
CA TRP A 94 -4.30 -6.80 -9.93
C TRP A 94 -3.74 -8.10 -10.54
N LYS A 95 -2.79 -8.73 -9.82
CA LYS A 95 -2.39 -10.12 -10.09
C LYS A 95 -3.38 -11.09 -9.45
N LYS A 96 -4.11 -11.84 -10.29
CA LYS A 96 -5.07 -12.87 -9.86
C LYS A 96 -4.42 -14.23 -9.69
#